data_AF-A0A3D5TCQ9-F1
#
_entry.id   AF-A0A3D5TCQ9-F1
#
_cell.length_a   1.000
_cell.length_b   1.000
_cell.length_c   1.000
_cell.angle_alpha   90.00
_cell.angle_beta   90.00
_cell.angle_gamma   90.00
#
_symmetry.space_group_name_H-M   'P 1'
#
loop_
_entity.id
_entity.type
_entity.pdbx_description
1 polymer ?
#
loop_
_entity_poly.entity_id
_entity_poly.type
_entity_poly.pdbx_seq_one_letter_code
_entity_poly.pdbx_strand_id
1 'polypeptide(L)'
;MDKEKKLLSRKLAKIRGWIQAAATLLTNIHIPNLFKGKIYQGNAKTVCVPGLNCYSCPAATGACPIGAFQAVVGSSKFKFSYYITGFFILLGVTLGRFICGFLCPFGWFQDLLHKIPGKKLSTAKLKPLRYLKYVILIVFVILLPMLVTNSIGMGDPFFCKYICPQGVLEGAIPLSIGNAAIRSALGKLFSFKCMILIAVIVLSILFYRPFCKWICPLGAIYSLFNKVSLLKITVDSSKCV
;
A
#
# COMPACT_ATOMS: atom_id res chain seq x y z
N MET A 1 -15.27 26.06 -20.81
CA MET A 1 -14.32 25.39 -19.89
C MET A 1 -14.93 24.29 -19.02
N ASP A 2 -16.11 24.44 -18.42
CA ASP A 2 -16.66 23.41 -17.50
C ASP A 2 -17.15 22.13 -18.18
N LYS A 3 -17.64 22.20 -19.42
CA LYS A 3 -18.13 21.04 -20.17
C LYS A 3 -17.00 20.08 -20.56
N GLU A 4 -15.84 20.62 -20.96
CA GLU A 4 -14.63 19.83 -21.27
C GLU A 4 -14.03 19.19 -20.01
N LYS A 5 -13.89 19.94 -18.91
CA LYS A 5 -13.42 19.39 -17.62
C LYS A 5 -14.33 18.25 -17.13
N LYS A 6 -15.65 18.38 -17.33
CA LYS A 6 -16.65 17.36 -17.00
C LYS A 6 -16.52 16.11 -17.89
N LEU A 7 -16.27 16.29 -19.18
CA LEU A 7 -16.04 15.18 -20.12
C LEU A 7 -14.74 14.43 -19.77
N LEU A 8 -13.66 15.17 -19.47
CA LEU A 8 -12.37 14.61 -19.08
C LEU A 8 -12.48 13.81 -17.78
N SER A 9 -13.16 14.35 -16.76
CA SER A 9 -13.39 13.68 -15.47
C SER A 9 -14.17 12.38 -15.61
N ARG A 10 -15.25 12.37 -16.43
CA ARG A 10 -16.02 11.15 -16.72
C ARG A 10 -15.21 10.11 -17.48
N LYS A 11 -14.39 10.53 -18.47
CA LYS A 11 -13.46 9.64 -19.18
C LYS A 11 -12.42 9.04 -18.22
N LEU A 12 -11.79 9.86 -17.39
CA LEU A 12 -10.83 9.43 -16.37
C LEU A 12 -11.44 8.43 -15.38
N ALA A 13 -12.68 8.64 -14.94
CA ALA A 13 -13.36 7.70 -14.04
C ALA A 13 -13.60 6.32 -14.68
N LYS A 14 -13.93 6.26 -15.98
CA LYS A 14 -14.07 5.01 -16.73
C LYS A 14 -12.74 4.30 -16.94
N ILE A 15 -11.67 5.06 -17.22
CA ILE A 15 -10.34 4.53 -17.54
C ILE A 15 -9.54 4.21 -16.27
N ARG A 16 -9.94 4.73 -15.10
CA ARG A 16 -9.24 4.54 -13.81
C ARG A 16 -8.87 3.08 -13.54
N GLY A 17 -9.80 2.15 -13.76
CA GLY A 17 -9.56 0.72 -13.53
C GLY A 17 -8.44 0.15 -14.39
N TRP A 18 -8.31 0.62 -15.63
CA TRP A 18 -7.25 0.23 -16.55
C TRP A 18 -5.90 0.84 -16.17
N ILE A 19 -5.88 2.11 -15.74
CA ILE A 19 -4.65 2.76 -15.23
C ILE A 19 -4.12 1.99 -14.02
N GLN A 20 -5.01 1.62 -13.11
CA GLN A 20 -4.67 0.83 -11.93
C GLN A 20 -4.13 -0.56 -12.29
N ALA A 21 -4.76 -1.25 -13.25
CA ALA A 21 -4.30 -2.55 -13.72
C ALA A 21 -2.91 -2.45 -14.38
N ALA A 22 -2.71 -1.46 -15.25
CA ALA A 22 -1.44 -1.21 -15.91
C ALA A 22 -0.34 -0.88 -14.89
N ALA A 23 -0.61 0.01 -13.93
CA ALA A 23 0.34 0.33 -12.86
C ALA A 23 0.70 -0.91 -12.03
N THR A 24 -0.29 -1.75 -11.70
CA THR A 24 -0.08 -3.00 -10.96
C THR A 24 0.81 -3.97 -11.71
N LEU A 25 0.57 -4.13 -13.01
CA LEU A 25 1.37 -4.99 -13.88
C LEU A 25 2.80 -4.48 -14.03
N LEU A 26 2.97 -3.17 -14.23
CA LEU A 26 4.29 -2.53 -14.36
C LEU A 26 5.13 -2.69 -13.09
N THR A 27 4.53 -2.55 -11.91
CA THR A 27 5.26 -2.74 -10.64
C THR A 27 5.49 -4.21 -10.30
N ASN A 28 4.82 -5.14 -11.00
CA ASN A 28 4.86 -6.58 -10.78
C ASN A 28 5.07 -7.38 -12.08
N ILE A 29 6.06 -6.98 -12.90
CA ILE A 29 6.24 -7.55 -14.24
C ILE A 29 6.71 -9.01 -14.22
N HIS A 30 7.35 -9.45 -13.13
CA HIS A 30 7.95 -10.78 -13.02
C HIS A 30 6.92 -11.87 -12.67
N ILE A 31 5.75 -11.86 -13.30
CA ILE A 31 4.66 -12.82 -13.08
C ILE A 31 5.12 -14.29 -13.11
N PRO A 32 6.04 -14.74 -14.00
CA PRO A 32 6.50 -16.13 -14.00
C PRO A 32 7.10 -16.60 -12.66
N ASN A 33 7.59 -15.68 -11.84
CA ASN A 33 8.16 -15.99 -10.53
C ASN A 33 7.11 -16.40 -9.50
N LEU A 34 5.84 -16.00 -9.67
CA LEU A 34 4.73 -16.44 -8.80
C LEU A 34 4.60 -17.96 -8.83
N PHE A 35 4.69 -18.55 -10.02
CA PHE A 35 4.59 -20.00 -10.21
C PHE A 35 5.86 -20.74 -9.79
N LYS A 36 7.02 -20.09 -9.92
CA LYS A 36 8.32 -20.67 -9.54
C LYS A 36 8.61 -20.57 -8.03
N GLY A 37 7.83 -19.82 -7.27
CA GLY A 37 8.06 -19.60 -5.83
C GLY A 37 9.39 -18.92 -5.50
N LYS A 38 9.93 -18.11 -6.44
CA LYS A 38 11.22 -17.42 -6.28
C LYS A 38 11.01 -15.91 -6.25
N ILE A 39 11.80 -15.19 -5.46
CA ILE A 39 11.75 -13.73 -5.41
C ILE A 39 12.70 -13.18 -6.48
N TYR A 40 12.27 -12.17 -7.23
CA TYR A 40 13.17 -11.41 -8.09
C TYR A 40 14.20 -10.64 -7.25
N GLN A 41 15.50 -10.84 -7.54
CA GLN A 41 16.63 -10.25 -6.78
C GLN A 41 17.47 -9.26 -7.60
N GLY A 42 17.02 -8.82 -8.77
CA GLY A 42 17.78 -7.85 -9.57
C GLY A 42 17.74 -6.43 -9.00
N ASN A 43 18.59 -5.56 -9.54
CA ASN A 43 18.84 -4.20 -9.01
C ASN A 43 17.57 -3.33 -8.90
N ALA A 44 16.61 -3.50 -9.80
CA ALA A 44 15.35 -2.74 -9.77
C ALA A 44 14.57 -2.94 -8.45
N LYS A 45 14.80 -4.07 -7.75
CA LYS A 45 14.15 -4.39 -6.48
C LYS A 45 14.50 -3.44 -5.35
N THR A 46 15.62 -2.73 -5.46
CA THR A 46 16.07 -1.71 -4.49
C THR A 46 15.34 -0.38 -4.65
N VAL A 47 14.68 -0.15 -5.80
CA VAL A 47 13.99 1.10 -6.12
C VAL A 47 12.57 1.08 -5.58
N CYS A 48 12.18 2.14 -4.88
CA CYS A 48 10.83 2.33 -4.37
C CYS A 48 9.83 2.63 -5.50
N VAL A 49 8.64 2.05 -5.40
CA VAL A 49 7.50 2.36 -6.29
C VAL A 49 6.47 3.21 -5.55
N PRO A 50 5.61 3.97 -6.26
CA PRO A 50 4.77 4.98 -5.60
C PRO A 50 3.70 4.39 -4.65
N GLY A 51 3.24 3.17 -4.92
CA GLY A 51 2.24 2.47 -4.12
C GLY A 51 2.83 1.56 -3.04
N LEU A 52 1.95 0.87 -2.32
CA LEU A 52 2.38 -0.29 -1.55
C LEU A 52 2.77 -1.39 -2.55
N ASN A 53 3.97 -1.98 -2.42
CA ASN A 53 4.47 -3.07 -3.27
C ASN A 53 5.33 -4.03 -2.45
N CYS A 54 4.87 -5.24 -2.16
CA CYS A 54 5.57 -6.09 -1.20
C CYS A 54 6.97 -6.48 -1.73
N TYR A 55 8.02 -6.24 -0.93
CA TYR A 55 9.37 -6.68 -1.28
C TYR A 55 9.45 -8.20 -1.47
N SER A 56 8.74 -8.96 -0.65
CA SER A 56 8.68 -10.43 -0.75
C SER A 56 7.75 -10.94 -1.85
N CYS A 57 7.08 -10.07 -2.62
CA CYS A 57 6.29 -10.52 -3.77
C CYS A 57 7.22 -11.09 -4.84
N PRO A 58 6.99 -12.34 -5.32
CA PRO A 58 7.76 -12.95 -6.41
C PRO A 58 7.77 -12.12 -7.70
N ALA A 59 6.63 -11.48 -8.01
CA ALA A 59 6.44 -10.71 -9.22
C ALA A 59 6.93 -9.26 -9.11
N ALA A 60 7.11 -8.72 -7.91
CA ALA A 60 7.43 -7.31 -7.71
C ALA A 60 8.81 -6.95 -8.26
N THR A 61 8.85 -5.92 -9.10
CA THR A 61 10.07 -5.37 -9.68
C THR A 61 10.74 -4.36 -8.75
N GLY A 62 9.98 -3.62 -7.95
CA GLY A 62 10.48 -2.62 -6.99
C GLY A 62 9.93 -2.79 -5.57
N ALA A 63 10.46 -2.02 -4.63
CA ALA A 63 10.17 -2.11 -3.20
C ALA A 63 9.02 -1.20 -2.73
N CYS A 64 8.40 -1.58 -1.60
CA CYS A 64 7.49 -0.72 -0.86
C CYS A 64 8.30 0.39 -0.17
N PRO A 65 7.97 1.67 -0.36
CA PRO A 65 8.68 2.75 0.31
C PRO A 65 8.50 2.72 1.84
N ILE A 66 7.38 2.21 2.35
CA ILE A 66 7.19 1.99 3.80
C ILE A 66 8.12 0.91 4.32
N GLY A 67 8.20 -0.24 3.63
CA GLY A 67 9.07 -1.34 4.06
C GLY A 67 10.55 -0.94 4.02
N ALA A 68 10.95 -0.25 2.95
CA ALA A 68 12.30 0.30 2.82
C ALA A 68 12.61 1.30 3.94
N PHE A 69 11.67 2.20 4.26
CA PHE A 69 11.83 3.17 5.35
C PHE A 69 12.04 2.47 6.70
N GLN A 70 11.23 1.46 7.01
CA GLN A 70 11.35 0.75 8.29
C GLN A 70 12.68 0.02 8.46
N ALA A 71 13.24 -0.53 7.36
CA ALA A 71 14.52 -1.22 7.40
C ALA A 71 15.68 -0.28 7.80
N VAL A 72 15.61 0.99 7.41
CA VAL A 72 16.71 1.95 7.57
C VAL A 72 16.52 2.93 8.73
N VAL A 73 15.27 3.20 9.17
CA VAL A 73 14.99 4.21 10.20
C VAL A 73 15.62 3.87 11.57
N GLY A 74 15.78 2.59 11.89
CA GLY A 74 16.46 2.14 13.11
C GLY A 74 17.98 2.11 13.03
N SER A 75 18.57 2.36 11.85
CA SER A 75 20.01 2.21 11.66
C SER A 75 20.79 3.45 12.08
N SER A 76 21.75 3.26 12.99
CA SER A 76 22.69 4.29 13.43
C SER A 76 23.60 4.82 12.32
N LYS A 77 23.81 4.02 11.25
CA LYS A 77 24.58 4.41 10.05
C LYS A 77 23.76 5.18 9.02
N PHE A 78 22.44 5.01 9.02
CA PHE A 78 21.53 5.62 8.03
C PHE A 78 20.47 6.50 8.71
N LYS A 79 20.91 7.39 9.62
CA LYS A 79 20.04 8.24 10.46
C LYS A 79 18.97 9.02 9.70
N PHE A 80 19.17 9.28 8.40
CA PHE A 80 18.15 9.80 7.51
C PHE A 80 18.33 9.21 6.11
N SER A 81 17.41 8.36 5.65
CA SER A 81 17.44 7.87 4.27
C SER A 81 16.94 8.97 3.33
N TYR A 82 17.85 9.85 2.90
CA TYR A 82 17.57 10.96 1.99
C TYR A 82 16.81 10.50 0.75
N TYR A 83 17.14 9.32 0.22
CA TYR A 83 16.45 8.72 -0.91
C TYR A 83 14.96 8.49 -0.61
N ILE A 84 14.62 7.83 0.49
CA ILE A 84 13.24 7.44 0.79
C ILE A 84 12.42 8.64 1.23
N THR A 85 13.00 9.53 2.04
CA THR A 85 12.31 10.76 2.44
C THR A 85 12.11 11.69 1.25
N GLY A 86 13.12 11.85 0.39
CA GLY A 86 13.01 12.60 -0.86
C GLY A 86 11.94 12.01 -1.78
N PHE A 87 11.86 10.68 -1.87
CA PHE A 87 10.80 9.99 -2.62
C PHE A 87 9.40 10.29 -2.09
N PHE A 88 9.19 10.24 -0.76
CA PHE A 88 7.91 10.60 -0.16
C PHE A 88 7.53 12.06 -0.38
N ILE A 89 8.48 12.98 -0.27
CA ILE A 89 8.24 14.42 -0.50
C ILE A 89 7.89 14.66 -1.97
N LEU A 90 8.70 14.15 -2.91
CA LEU A 90 8.50 14.33 -4.34
C LEU A 90 7.11 13.82 -4.76
N LEU A 91 6.78 12.58 -4.40
CA LEU A 91 5.50 11.98 -4.74
C LEU A 91 4.32 12.57 -3.97
N GLY A 92 4.54 12.94 -2.71
CA GLY A 92 3.54 13.59 -1.88
C GLY A 92 3.12 14.95 -2.45
N VAL A 93 4.10 15.78 -2.83
CA VAL A 93 3.87 17.13 -3.37
C VAL A 93 3.37 17.08 -4.82
N THR A 94 3.83 16.15 -5.65
CA THR A 94 3.35 16.08 -7.04
C THR A 94 1.96 15.43 -7.15
N LEU A 95 1.77 14.26 -6.52
CA LEU A 95 0.59 13.41 -6.73
C LEU A 95 -0.27 13.22 -5.47
N GLY A 96 0.30 13.24 -4.27
CA GLY A 96 -0.44 13.09 -3.01
C GLY A 96 -1.36 11.86 -2.99
N ARG A 97 -2.63 12.03 -2.60
CA ARG A 97 -3.62 10.93 -2.53
C ARG A 97 -3.98 10.33 -3.89
N PHE A 98 -3.62 10.96 -5.01
CA PHE A 98 -3.83 10.41 -6.36
C PHE A 98 -3.18 9.03 -6.50
N ILE A 99 -2.01 8.82 -5.89
CA ILE A 99 -1.27 7.56 -5.95
C ILE A 99 -2.10 6.40 -5.41
N CYS A 100 -2.66 6.54 -4.19
CA CYS A 100 -3.54 5.52 -3.62
C CYS A 100 -4.78 5.28 -4.51
N GLY A 101 -5.23 6.33 -5.20
CA GLY A 101 -6.36 6.35 -6.13
C GLY A 101 -6.13 5.53 -7.40
N PHE A 102 -5.01 5.74 -8.07
CA PHE A 102 -4.78 5.37 -9.47
C PHE A 102 -3.59 4.43 -9.71
N LEU A 103 -2.57 4.45 -8.84
CA LEU A 103 -1.31 3.74 -9.07
C LEU A 103 -1.06 2.58 -8.11
N CYS A 104 -1.68 2.60 -6.92
CA CYS A 104 -1.43 1.61 -5.88
C CYS A 104 -2.15 0.27 -6.16
N PRO A 105 -1.42 -0.87 -6.24
CA PRO A 105 -2.01 -2.21 -6.45
C PRO A 105 -3.07 -2.56 -5.42
N PHE A 106 -2.80 -2.34 -4.13
CA PHE A 106 -3.76 -2.65 -3.07
C PHE A 106 -4.96 -1.69 -3.04
N GLY A 107 -4.81 -0.49 -3.59
CA GLY A 107 -5.93 0.42 -3.83
C GLY A 107 -6.86 -0.11 -4.91
N TRP A 108 -6.29 -0.67 -5.97
CA TRP A 108 -7.03 -1.33 -7.05
C TRP A 108 -7.74 -2.60 -6.55
N PHE A 109 -7.05 -3.44 -5.78
CA PHE A 109 -7.65 -4.63 -5.18
C PHE A 109 -8.89 -4.31 -4.34
N GLN A 110 -8.82 -3.29 -3.47
CA GLN A 110 -9.98 -2.84 -2.70
C GLN A 110 -11.11 -2.29 -3.57
N ASP A 111 -10.80 -1.60 -4.68
CA ASP A 111 -11.81 -1.15 -5.64
C ASP A 111 -12.52 -2.34 -6.30
N LEU A 112 -11.77 -3.39 -6.69
CA LEU A 112 -12.34 -4.60 -7.28
C LEU A 112 -13.26 -5.32 -6.28
N LEU A 113 -12.84 -5.48 -5.03
CA LEU A 113 -13.67 -6.06 -3.97
C LEU A 113 -14.94 -5.25 -3.73
N HIS A 114 -14.85 -3.92 -3.78
CA HIS A 114 -16.03 -3.08 -3.57
C HIS A 114 -17.05 -3.15 -4.72
N LYS A 115 -16.67 -3.67 -5.90
CA LYS A 115 -17.62 -3.92 -7.00
C LYS A 115 -18.49 -5.16 -6.77
N ILE A 116 -18.12 -6.05 -5.84
CA ILE A 116 -18.91 -7.23 -5.51
C ILE A 116 -20.28 -6.78 -4.97
N PRO A 117 -21.41 -7.29 -5.51
CA PRO A 117 -22.74 -6.93 -5.04
C PRO A 117 -22.92 -7.36 -3.59
N GLY A 118 -23.51 -6.48 -2.77
CA GLY A 118 -23.70 -6.71 -1.35
C GLY A 118 -24.00 -5.44 -0.57
N LYS A 119 -24.21 -5.57 0.74
CA LYS A 119 -24.51 -4.43 1.62
C LYS A 119 -23.36 -3.42 1.60
N LYS A 120 -23.65 -2.17 1.22
CA LYS A 120 -22.68 -1.07 1.25
C LYS A 120 -22.99 -0.14 2.41
N LEU A 121 -21.98 0.10 3.24
CA LEU A 121 -22.11 0.91 4.44
C LEU A 121 -21.42 2.27 4.25
N SER A 122 -22.07 3.33 4.73
CA SER A 122 -21.50 4.67 4.68
C SER A 122 -20.36 4.82 5.68
N THR A 123 -19.30 5.53 5.27
CA THR A 123 -18.16 5.88 6.14
C THR A 123 -18.36 7.23 6.85
N ALA A 124 -19.55 7.83 6.77
CA ALA A 124 -19.82 9.17 7.31
C ALA A 124 -19.68 9.26 8.84
N LYS A 125 -20.21 8.26 9.58
CA LYS A 125 -20.07 8.18 11.05
C LYS A 125 -18.68 7.70 11.50
N LEU A 126 -17.92 7.11 10.59
CA LEU A 126 -16.59 6.52 10.84
C LEU A 126 -15.44 7.46 10.45
N LYS A 127 -15.69 8.78 10.41
CA LYS A 127 -14.65 9.79 10.15
C LYS A 127 -13.52 9.76 11.19
N PRO A 128 -13.77 9.57 12.51
CA PRO A 128 -12.69 9.53 13.50
C PRO A 128 -11.67 8.41 13.25
N LEU A 129 -12.10 7.26 12.71
CA LEU A 129 -11.20 6.15 12.38
C LEU A 129 -10.13 6.51 11.34
N ARG A 130 -10.27 7.64 10.63
CA ARG A 130 -9.22 8.13 9.71
C ARG A 130 -7.96 8.60 10.43
N TYR A 131 -7.99 8.79 11.74
CA TYR A 131 -6.81 9.14 12.52
C TYR A 131 -5.96 7.92 12.89
N LEU A 132 -6.54 6.72 12.88
CA LEU A 132 -5.85 5.47 13.24
C LEU A 132 -4.60 5.21 12.38
N LYS A 133 -4.63 5.53 11.08
CA LYS A 133 -3.48 5.39 10.19
C LYS A 133 -2.27 6.23 10.62
N TYR A 134 -2.47 7.34 11.32
CA TYR A 134 -1.37 8.17 11.86
C TYR A 134 -0.79 7.54 13.11
N VAL A 135 -1.63 6.95 13.96
CA VAL A 135 -1.17 6.13 15.10
C VAL A 135 -0.33 4.96 14.59
N ILE A 136 -0.79 4.26 13.54
CA ILE A 136 -0.04 3.16 12.94
C ILE A 136 1.27 3.64 12.30
N LEU A 137 1.26 4.78 11.62
CA LEU A 137 2.48 5.39 11.09
C LEU A 137 3.49 5.69 12.22
N ILE A 138 3.07 6.35 13.29
CA ILE A 138 3.97 6.74 14.38
C ILE A 138 4.47 5.49 15.11
N VAL A 139 3.58 4.60 15.54
CA VAL A 139 3.94 3.44 16.38
C VAL A 139 4.65 2.36 15.56
N PHE A 140 4.04 1.87 14.48
CA PHE A 140 4.54 0.67 13.78
C PHE A 140 5.57 0.96 12.69
N VAL A 141 5.64 2.19 12.17
CA VAL A 141 6.58 2.54 11.09
C VAL A 141 7.76 3.36 11.59
N ILE A 142 7.60 4.16 12.66
CA ILE A 142 8.66 5.02 13.20
C ILE A 142 9.19 4.48 14.53
N LEU A 143 8.37 4.47 15.58
CA LEU A 143 8.84 4.17 16.95
C LEU A 143 9.35 2.74 17.10
N LEU A 144 8.57 1.72 16.70
CA LEU A 144 8.97 0.33 16.90
C LEU A 144 10.29 -0.03 16.17
N PRO A 145 10.48 0.27 14.86
CA PRO A 145 11.75 0.00 14.21
C PRO A 145 12.94 0.81 14.75
N MET A 146 12.69 1.98 15.36
CA MET A 146 13.74 2.79 16.00
C MET A 146 14.17 2.25 17.37
N LEU A 147 13.22 1.70 18.15
CA LEU A 147 13.46 1.21 19.50
C LEU A 147 13.90 -0.26 19.53
N VAL A 148 13.42 -1.06 18.56
CA VAL A 148 13.68 -2.49 18.48
C VAL A 148 14.43 -2.76 17.17
N THR A 149 15.75 -2.78 17.26
CA THR A 149 16.65 -3.06 16.14
C THR A 149 17.14 -4.50 16.20
N ASN A 150 17.40 -5.06 15.02
CA ASN A 150 17.92 -6.43 14.88
C ASN A 150 19.41 -6.46 15.23
N SER A 151 19.99 -7.66 15.28
CA SER A 151 21.42 -7.91 15.54
C SER A 151 22.39 -7.16 14.61
N ILE A 152 21.93 -6.73 13.44
CA ILE A 152 22.69 -5.98 12.42
C ILE A 152 22.48 -4.45 12.58
N GLY A 153 21.72 -4.02 13.60
CA GLY A 153 21.36 -2.62 13.82
C GLY A 153 20.37 -2.05 12.79
N MET A 154 19.62 -2.90 12.09
CA MET A 154 18.53 -2.48 11.19
C MET A 154 17.17 -2.60 11.89
N GLY A 155 16.24 -1.72 11.54
CA GLY A 155 14.88 -1.76 12.09
C GLY A 155 14.06 -2.91 11.49
N ASP A 156 13.37 -3.66 12.34
CA ASP A 156 12.47 -4.71 11.86
C ASP A 156 11.24 -4.07 11.18
N PRO A 157 10.75 -4.56 10.02
CA PRO A 157 9.63 -3.95 9.31
C PRO A 157 8.29 -4.34 9.95
N PHE A 158 8.04 -3.90 11.19
CA PHE A 158 6.88 -4.25 12.02
C PHE A 158 5.53 -4.13 11.31
N PHE A 159 5.27 -3.05 10.57
CA PHE A 159 3.99 -2.91 9.86
C PHE A 159 3.86 -3.96 8.75
N CYS A 160 4.91 -4.18 7.96
CA CYS A 160 4.92 -5.23 6.93
C CYS A 160 4.85 -6.64 7.54
N LYS A 161 5.44 -6.82 8.73
CA LYS A 161 5.50 -8.09 9.45
C LYS A 161 4.20 -8.45 10.16
N TYR A 162 3.40 -7.50 10.62
CA TYR A 162 2.20 -7.79 11.44
C TYR A 162 0.88 -7.27 10.87
N ILE A 163 0.86 -6.16 10.15
CA ILE A 163 -0.40 -5.47 9.79
C ILE A 163 -0.68 -5.48 8.29
N CYS A 164 0.35 -5.48 7.44
CA CYS A 164 0.20 -5.27 6.01
C CYS A 164 -0.49 -6.45 5.30
N PRO A 165 -1.75 -6.31 4.83
CA PRO A 165 -2.46 -7.38 4.13
C PRO A 165 -1.86 -7.65 2.73
N GLN A 166 -1.25 -6.63 2.11
CA GLN A 166 -0.64 -6.79 0.80
C GLN A 166 0.55 -7.76 0.83
N GLY A 167 1.36 -7.74 1.90
CA GLY A 167 2.47 -8.68 2.04
C GLY A 167 2.01 -10.13 2.14
N VAL A 168 0.80 -10.37 2.65
CA VAL A 168 0.18 -11.68 2.70
C VAL A 168 -0.30 -12.09 1.31
N LEU A 169 -1.04 -11.18 0.66
CA LEU A 169 -1.67 -11.41 -0.64
C LEU A 169 -0.65 -11.67 -1.76
N GLU A 170 0.40 -10.85 -1.85
CA GLU A 170 1.35 -10.89 -2.96
C GLU A 170 2.62 -11.70 -2.63
N GLY A 171 2.99 -11.79 -1.34
CA GLY A 171 4.21 -12.45 -0.89
C GLY A 171 3.94 -13.81 -0.27
N ALA A 172 3.34 -13.80 0.92
CA ALA A 172 3.23 -15.00 1.75
C ALA A 172 2.43 -16.12 1.07
N ILE A 173 1.27 -15.82 0.46
CA ILE A 173 0.43 -16.83 -0.19
C ILE A 173 1.17 -17.45 -1.40
N PRO A 174 1.62 -16.70 -2.42
CA PRO A 174 2.31 -17.30 -3.56
C PRO A 174 3.58 -18.07 -3.17
N LEU A 175 4.39 -17.54 -2.24
CA LEU A 175 5.60 -18.22 -1.78
C LEU A 175 5.29 -19.51 -1.01
N SER A 176 4.22 -19.53 -0.19
CA SER A 176 3.82 -20.73 0.55
C SER A 176 3.31 -21.84 -0.36
N ILE A 177 2.71 -21.49 -1.51
CA ILE A 177 2.25 -22.47 -2.51
C ILE A 177 3.45 -23.02 -3.28
N GLY A 178 4.37 -22.15 -3.71
CA GLY A 178 5.51 -22.55 -4.54
C GLY A 178 6.71 -23.13 -3.79
N ASN A 179 6.76 -23.04 -2.46
CA ASN A 179 7.92 -23.49 -1.67
C ASN A 179 7.51 -24.17 -0.35
N ALA A 180 7.75 -25.48 -0.28
CA ALA A 180 7.39 -26.30 0.88
C ALA A 180 8.16 -25.92 2.16
N ALA A 181 9.41 -25.46 2.06
CA ALA A 181 10.20 -25.03 3.21
C ALA A 181 9.70 -23.70 3.79
N ILE A 182 9.25 -22.78 2.93
CA ILE A 182 8.61 -21.53 3.37
C ILE A 182 7.27 -21.87 4.05
N ARG A 183 6.49 -22.78 3.46
CA ARG A 183 5.20 -23.21 4.01
C ARG A 183 5.32 -23.77 5.43
N SER A 184 6.33 -24.60 5.71
CA SER A 184 6.57 -25.13 7.06
C SER A 184 7.09 -24.07 8.04
N ALA A 185 7.85 -23.08 7.57
CA ALA A 185 8.40 -22.01 8.40
C ALA A 185 7.40 -20.90 8.78
N LEU A 186 6.28 -20.78 8.06
CA LEU A 186 5.34 -19.66 8.20
C LEU A 186 4.53 -19.66 9.51
N GLY A 187 4.28 -20.86 10.08
CA GLY A 187 3.75 -21.07 11.43
C GLY A 187 2.52 -20.24 11.82
N LYS A 188 2.38 -19.95 13.13
CA LYS A 188 1.24 -19.19 13.71
C LYS A 188 1.13 -17.75 13.18
N LEU A 189 2.25 -17.13 12.80
CA LEU A 189 2.28 -15.76 12.28
C LEU A 189 1.56 -15.66 10.94
N PHE A 190 1.64 -16.69 10.10
CA PHE A 190 0.89 -16.74 8.84
C PHE A 190 -0.61 -16.83 9.05
N SER A 191 -1.09 -17.66 9.98
CA SER A 191 -2.52 -17.75 10.29
C SER A 191 -3.09 -16.42 10.76
N PHE A 192 -2.37 -15.71 11.63
CA PHE A 192 -2.76 -14.37 12.08
C PHE A 192 -2.84 -13.36 10.93
N LYS A 193 -1.85 -13.39 10.03
CA LYS A 193 -1.81 -12.57 8.82
C LYS A 193 -2.98 -12.84 7.87
N CYS A 194 -3.33 -14.11 7.67
CA CYS A 194 -4.47 -14.52 6.86
C CYS A 194 -5.78 -14.01 7.47
N MET A 195 -5.93 -14.04 8.80
CA MET A 195 -7.08 -13.45 9.48
C MET A 195 -7.22 -11.95 9.21
N ILE A 196 -6.12 -11.19 9.26
CA ILE A 196 -6.12 -9.76 8.92
C ILE A 196 -6.51 -9.56 7.45
N LEU A 197 -5.96 -10.36 6.53
CA LEU A 197 -6.30 -10.28 5.10
C LEU A 197 -7.80 -10.52 4.88
N ILE A 198 -8.36 -11.56 5.49
CA ILE A 198 -9.80 -11.89 5.41
C ILE A 198 -10.64 -10.73 5.96
N ALA A 199 -10.28 -10.19 7.13
CA ALA A 199 -10.98 -9.04 7.70
C ALA A 199 -10.96 -7.82 6.78
N VAL A 200 -9.81 -7.51 6.16
CA VAL A 200 -9.70 -6.42 5.20
C VAL A 200 -10.51 -6.68 3.92
N ILE A 201 -10.57 -7.93 3.44
CA ILE A 201 -11.39 -8.30 2.28
C ILE A 201 -12.87 -8.03 2.58
N VAL A 202 -13.39 -8.58 3.69
CA VAL A 202 -14.79 -8.39 4.11
C VAL A 202 -15.11 -6.90 4.28
N LEU A 203 -14.26 -6.17 4.99
CA LEU A 203 -14.45 -4.72 5.17
C LEU A 203 -14.42 -3.96 3.85
N SER A 204 -13.62 -4.40 2.87
CA SER A 204 -13.52 -3.72 1.56
C SER A 204 -14.72 -3.96 0.66
N ILE A 205 -15.42 -5.08 0.87
CA ILE A 205 -16.73 -5.33 0.24
C ILE A 205 -17.78 -4.38 0.84
N LEU A 206 -17.80 -4.22 2.17
CA LEU A 206 -18.79 -3.41 2.90
C LEU A 206 -18.55 -1.90 2.80
N PHE A 207 -17.30 -1.47 2.91
CA PHE A 207 -16.88 -0.06 2.94
C PHE A 207 -15.96 0.27 1.77
N TYR A 208 -16.07 1.49 1.24
CA TYR A 208 -15.17 1.93 0.18
C TYR A 208 -13.75 2.16 0.71
N ARG A 209 -12.79 1.29 0.34
CA ARG A 209 -11.35 1.37 0.63
C ARG A 209 -10.99 1.58 2.12
N PRO A 210 -11.41 0.68 3.03
CA PRO A 210 -11.24 0.84 4.47
C PRO A 210 -9.77 0.89 4.88
N PHE A 211 -8.92 0.03 4.31
CA PHE A 211 -7.51 -0.04 4.69
C PHE A 211 -6.76 1.25 4.31
N CYS A 212 -6.96 1.75 3.08
CA CYS A 212 -6.36 3.01 2.64
C CYS A 212 -6.89 4.25 3.40
N LYS A 213 -8.09 4.16 3.99
CA LYS A 213 -8.70 5.24 4.79
C LYS A 213 -8.25 5.21 6.25
N TRP A 214 -8.16 4.04 6.86
CA TRP A 214 -8.05 3.89 8.32
C TRP A 214 -6.73 3.31 8.81
N ILE A 215 -6.03 2.50 8.01
CA ILE A 215 -4.90 1.68 8.53
C ILE A 215 -3.58 2.01 7.82
N CYS A 216 -3.61 2.27 6.51
CA CYS A 216 -2.43 2.37 5.67
C CYS A 216 -1.52 3.59 6.02
N PRO A 217 -0.25 3.38 6.43
CA PRO A 217 0.69 4.45 6.75
C PRO A 217 1.13 5.22 5.50
N LEU A 218 1.24 4.57 4.34
CA LEU A 218 1.49 5.26 3.06
C LEU A 218 0.37 6.26 2.75
N GLY A 219 -0.88 5.85 3.01
CA GLY A 219 -2.04 6.72 2.90
C GLY A 219 -2.11 7.79 3.99
N ALA A 220 -1.37 7.67 5.10
CA ALA A 220 -1.19 8.71 6.09
C ALA A 220 -0.24 9.79 5.55
N ILE A 221 0.95 9.39 5.10
CA ILE A 221 1.98 10.27 4.52
C ILE A 221 1.41 11.09 3.36
N TYR A 222 0.86 10.44 2.33
CA TYR A 222 0.31 11.15 1.17
C TYR A 222 -0.91 12.01 1.49
N SER A 223 -1.60 11.76 2.61
CA SER A 223 -2.71 12.61 3.05
C SER A 223 -2.23 13.92 3.68
N LEU A 224 -1.01 13.96 4.24
CA LEU A 224 -0.42 15.18 4.80
C LEU A 224 -0.06 16.15 3.67
N PHE A 225 0.53 15.63 2.59
CA PHE A 225 0.93 16.43 1.44
C PHE A 225 -0.25 16.89 0.55
N ASN A 226 -1.44 16.34 0.75
CA ASN A 226 -2.61 16.68 -0.09
C ASN A 226 -3.08 18.14 0.02
N LYS A 227 -2.62 18.90 1.04
CA LYS A 227 -2.85 20.35 1.15
C LYS A 227 -1.94 21.15 0.20
N VAL A 228 -0.73 20.65 -0.06
CA VAL A 228 0.33 21.30 -0.84
C VAL A 228 0.47 20.66 -2.23
N SER A 229 -0.22 19.55 -2.49
CA SER A 229 -0.06 18.78 -3.71
C SER A 229 -0.52 19.56 -4.95
N LEU A 230 0.28 19.53 -6.02
CA LEU A 230 -0.03 20.15 -7.31
C LEU A 230 -1.35 19.60 -7.90
N LEU A 231 -1.56 18.29 -7.78
CA LEU A 231 -2.79 17.62 -8.20
C LEU A 231 -3.79 17.52 -7.04
N LYS A 232 -4.46 18.64 -6.73
CA LYS A 232 -5.50 18.68 -5.70
C LYS A 232 -6.82 18.10 -6.21
N ILE A 233 -7.28 17.03 -5.56
CA ILE A 233 -8.60 16.44 -5.83
C ILE A 233 -9.64 17.13 -4.93
N THR A 234 -10.54 17.91 -5.52
CA THR A 234 -11.68 18.53 -4.83
C THR A 234 -12.97 17.79 -5.16
N VAL A 235 -13.74 17.45 -4.12
CA VAL A 235 -15.09 16.90 -4.29
C VAL A 235 -16.05 18.07 -4.42
N ASP A 236 -16.80 18.10 -5.52
CA ASP A 236 -17.86 19.07 -5.72
C ASP A 236 -19.13 18.60 -4.99
N SER A 237 -19.42 19.22 -3.84
CA SER A 237 -20.56 18.84 -2.99
C SER A 237 -21.92 19.01 -3.70
N SER A 238 -22.03 19.92 -4.67
CA SER A 238 -23.28 20.12 -5.43
C SER A 238 -23.59 18.95 -6.37
N LYS A 239 -22.59 18.13 -6.69
CA LYS A 239 -22.67 16.98 -7.61
C LYS A 239 -22.56 15.64 -6.90
N CYS A 240 -22.49 15.63 -5.56
CA CYS A 240 -22.43 14.42 -4.77
C CYS A 240 -23.85 13.89 -4.57
N VAL A 241 -24.22 12.85 -5.32
CA VAL A 241 -25.50 12.13 -5.21
C VAL A 241 -25.39 11.06 -4.14
#